data_AF-A0A0B1S6R0-F1
#
_entry.id   AF-A0A0B1S6R0-F1
#
_cell.length_a   1.000
_cell.length_b   1.000
_cell.length_c   1.000
_cell.angle_alpha   90.00
_cell.angle_beta   90.00
_cell.angle_gamma   90.00
#
_symmetry.space_group_name_H-M   'P 1'
#
loop_
_entity.id
_entity.type
_entity.pdbx_description
1 polymer ?
#
loop_
_entity_poly.entity_id
_entity_poly.type
_entity_poly.pdbx_seq_one_letter_code
_entity_poly.pdbx_strand_id
1 'polypeptide(L)'
;MISEHQLRTVIYYEWRQEHSVSRRAATPNINNTFGKGTVSRWTPNRKKILEDLVTGDESWILYDNSARHAVWLPRDAETPTQPKPDQHSRKHLLSV
;
A
#
# COMPACT_ATOMS: atom_id res chain seq x y z
N MET A 1 -1.90 14.78 -23.03
CA MET A 1 -0.58 14.53 -22.42
C MET A 1 -0.78 14.27 -20.94
N ILE A 2 -0.12 13.24 -20.38
CA ILE A 2 -0.16 12.96 -18.94
C ILE A 2 0.50 14.13 -18.17
N SER A 3 -0.09 14.57 -17.06
CA SER A 3 0.54 15.61 -16.23
C SER A 3 1.67 15.01 -15.40
N GLU A 4 2.59 15.85 -14.93
CA GLU A 4 3.70 15.41 -14.10
C GLU A 4 3.23 14.71 -12.82
N HIS A 5 2.19 15.25 -12.16
CA HIS A 5 1.58 14.62 -10.99
C HIS A 5 1.04 13.22 -11.32
N GLN A 6 0.24 13.10 -12.40
CA GLN A 6 -0.33 11.83 -12.83
C GLN A 6 0.76 10.81 -13.17
N LEU A 7 1.85 11.25 -13.80
CA LEU A 7 2.99 10.39 -14.09
C LEU A 7 3.71 9.91 -12.82
N ARG A 8 3.90 10.79 -11.83
CA ARG A 8 4.48 10.42 -10.52
C ARG A 8 3.60 9.41 -9.78
N THR A 9 2.28 9.60 -9.80
CA THR A 9 1.31 8.67 -9.21
C THR A 9 1.40 7.30 -9.87
N VAL A 10 1.41 7.22 -11.21
CA VAL A 10 1.58 5.95 -11.95
C VAL A 10 2.91 5.28 -11.58
N ILE A 11 4.01 6.03 -11.53
CA ILE A 11 5.32 5.50 -11.13
C ILE A 11 5.27 4.93 -9.70
N TYR A 12 4.61 5.61 -8.77
CA TYR A 12 4.45 5.12 -7.39
C TYR A 12 3.65 3.83 -7.31
N TYR A 13 2.52 3.72 -8.01
CA TYR A 13 1.72 2.49 -8.01
C TYR A 13 2.47 1.30 -8.63
N GLU A 14 3.18 1.52 -9.73
CA GLU A 14 4.02 0.49 -10.35
C GLU A 14 5.20 0.10 -9.45
N TRP A 15 5.76 1.06 -8.70
CA TRP A 15 6.82 0.81 -7.73
C TRP A 15 6.32 0.06 -6.48
N ARG A 16 5.14 0.42 -5.95
CA ARG A 16 4.53 -0.12 -4.72
C ARG A 16 4.02 -1.55 -4.88
N GLN A 17 3.66 -2.00 -6.08
CA GLN A 17 3.18 -3.37 -6.35
C GLN A 17 4.30 -4.43 -6.29
N GLU A 18 5.06 -4.46 -5.20
CA GLU A 18 6.28 -5.23 -4.97
C GLU A 18 6.22 -6.70 -5.40
N HIS A 19 6.56 -6.94 -6.65
CA HIS A 19 7.27 -8.13 -7.09
C HIS A 19 8.59 -7.65 -7.73
N SER A 20 9.70 -8.29 -7.37
CA SER A 20 11.07 -7.98 -7.84
C SER A 20 11.21 -7.90 -9.37
N VAL A 21 10.29 -8.51 -10.10
CA VAL A 21 10.15 -8.48 -11.57
C VAL A 21 9.64 -7.12 -12.07
N SER A 22 8.80 -6.43 -11.28
CA SER A 22 8.09 -5.20 -11.67
C SER A 22 9.01 -3.98 -11.78
N ARG A 23 10.11 -3.91 -11.00
CA ARG A 23 11.07 -2.80 -11.08
C ARG A 23 11.75 -2.69 -12.46
N ARG A 24 11.88 -3.82 -13.18
CA ARG A 24 12.38 -3.87 -14.56
C ARG A 24 11.25 -3.72 -15.60
N ALA A 25 10.00 -4.03 -15.24
CA ALA A 25 8.84 -3.97 -16.12
C ALA A 25 8.09 -2.63 -16.08
N ALA A 26 8.22 -1.82 -15.03
CA ALA A 26 7.53 -0.54 -14.86
C ALA A 26 7.83 0.45 -16.01
N THR A 27 9.10 0.62 -16.38
CA THR A 27 9.48 1.49 -17.50
C THR A 27 8.90 1.01 -18.84
N PRO A 28 9.01 -0.28 -19.22
CA PRO A 28 8.29 -0.84 -20.38
C PRO A 28 6.77 -0.62 -20.33
N ASN A 29 6.12 -0.90 -19.20
CA ASN A 29 4.66 -0.78 -19.06
C ASN A 29 4.21 0.66 -19.29
N ILE A 30 4.87 1.63 -18.65
CA ILE A 30 4.55 3.05 -18.79
C ILE A 30 4.80 3.51 -20.24
N ASN A 31 5.93 3.12 -20.84
CA ASN A 31 6.25 3.53 -22.21
C ASN A 31 5.32 2.88 -23.26
N ASN A 32 4.82 1.67 -23.02
CA ASN A 32 3.85 1.02 -23.90
C ASN A 32 2.47 1.70 -23.83
N THR A 33 2.05 2.14 -22.64
CA THR A 33 0.73 2.76 -22.43
C THR A 33 0.71 4.25 -22.79
N PHE A 34 1.74 5.00 -22.41
CA PHE A 34 1.77 6.47 -22.53
C PHE A 34 2.63 6.98 -23.69
N GLY A 35 3.33 6.08 -24.40
CA GLY A 35 4.16 6.39 -25.56
C GLY A 35 5.65 6.13 -25.30
N LYS A 36 6.34 5.67 -26.35
CA LYS A 36 7.76 5.31 -26.26
C LYS A 36 8.58 6.54 -25.86
N GLY A 37 9.34 6.41 -24.76
CA GLY A 37 10.22 7.47 -24.25
C GLY A 37 9.60 8.37 -23.18
N THR A 38 8.37 8.10 -22.74
CA THR A 38 7.71 8.83 -21.63
C THR A 38 8.55 8.81 -20.35
N VAL A 39 9.15 7.67 -20.02
CA VAL A 39 10.04 7.51 -18.86
C VAL A 39 11.32 6.77 -19.21
N SER A 40 12.41 7.18 -18.56
CA SER A 40 13.70 6.49 -18.64
C SER A 40 13.72 5.26 -17.72
N ARG A 41 14.60 4.30 -18.01
CA ARG A 41 14.81 3.10 -17.17
C ARG A 41 15.27 3.41 -15.74
N TRP A 42 15.83 4.61 -15.52
CA TRP A 42 16.31 5.05 -14.21
C TRP A 42 15.27 5.83 -13.42
N THR A 43 14.19 6.25 -14.07
CA THR A 43 13.11 7.06 -13.48
C THR A 43 12.54 6.41 -12.21
N PRO A 44 12.20 5.10 -12.17
CA PRO A 44 11.68 4.46 -10.95
C PRO A 44 12.69 4.37 -9.79
N ASN A 45 14.00 4.50 -10.08
CA ASN A 45 15.06 4.46 -9.06
C ASN A 45 15.49 5.88 -8.61
N ARG A 46 14.90 6.93 -9.18
CA ARG A 46 15.20 8.30 -8.78
C ARG A 46 14.42 8.65 -7.52
N LYS A 47 15.11 8.62 -6.39
CA LYS A 47 14.63 9.07 -5.07
C LYS A 47 13.85 10.40 -5.14
N LYS A 48 14.36 11.35 -5.93
CA LYS A 48 13.75 12.67 -6.19
C LYS A 48 12.30 12.63 -6.70
N ILE A 49 11.87 11.56 -7.38
CA ILE A 49 10.50 11.43 -7.92
C ILE A 49 9.50 11.03 -6.82
N LEU A 50 9.96 10.32 -5.79
CA LEU A 50 9.15 9.91 -4.65
C LEU A 50 9.22 10.91 -3.49
N GLU A 51 10.31 11.69 -3.38
CA GLU A 51 10.52 12.67 -2.29
C GLU A 51 9.47 13.79 -2.25
N ASP A 52 9.00 14.26 -3.41
CA ASP A 52 8.00 15.33 -3.52
C ASP A 52 6.56 14.80 -3.60
N LEU A 53 6.34 13.48 -3.44
CA LEU A 53 5.01 12.88 -3.55
C LEU A 53 4.26 13.02 -2.22
N VAL A 54 3.22 13.85 -2.20
CA VAL A 54 2.26 13.89 -1.09
C VAL A 54 1.20 12.82 -1.32
N THR A 55 1.05 11.90 -0.36
CA THR A 55 0.03 10.86 -0.39
C THR A 55 -1.01 11.12 0.68
N GLY A 56 -2.28 10.94 0.34
CA GLY A 56 -3.38 10.86 1.29
C GLY A 56 -4.09 9.51 1.18
N ASP A 57 -4.78 9.12 2.23
CA ASP A 57 -5.60 7.91 2.26
C ASP A 57 -6.69 8.05 3.33
N GLU A 58 -7.75 7.26 3.21
CA GLU A 58 -8.76 7.12 4.24
C GLU A 58 -8.66 5.77 4.95
N SER A 59 -8.71 5.80 6.27
CA SER A 59 -8.70 4.59 7.08
C SER A 59 -9.78 4.62 8.15
N TRP A 60 -10.44 3.48 8.35
CA TRP A 60 -11.36 3.29 9.47
C TRP A 60 -10.56 2.89 10.71
N ILE A 61 -10.62 3.73 11.75
CA ILE A 61 -10.07 3.43 13.07
C ILE A 61 -11.19 2.89 13.95
N LEU A 62 -11.03 1.64 14.38
CA LEU A 62 -11.95 0.99 15.33
C LEU A 62 -11.57 1.39 16.76
N TYR A 63 -12.56 1.62 17.63
CA TYR A 63 -12.30 1.88 19.05
C TYR A 63 -11.77 0.65 19.77
N ASP A 64 -12.40 -0.50 19.53
CA ASP A 64 -11.96 -1.79 20.05
C ASP A 64 -11.23 -2.53 18.93
N ASN A 65 -9.91 -2.44 18.93
CA ASN A 65 -9.05 -3.19 18.03
C ASN A 65 -8.77 -4.58 18.63
N SER A 66 -9.83 -5.40 18.76
CA SER A 66 -9.72 -6.76 19.29
C SER A 66 -8.96 -7.67 18.31
N ALA A 67 -7.64 -7.70 18.49
CA ALA A 67 -6.75 -8.55 17.72
C ALA A 67 -6.57 -9.92 18.40
N ARG A 68 -6.48 -10.97 17.57
CA ARG A 68 -6.13 -12.31 18.03
C ARG A 68 -4.63 -12.44 18.21
N HIS A 69 -4.21 -12.74 19.43
CA HIS A 69 -2.82 -12.96 19.77
C HIS A 69 -2.57 -14.45 20.01
N ALA A 70 -1.42 -14.93 19.55
CA ALA A 70 -0.94 -16.26 19.90
C ALA A 70 -0.52 -16.27 21.38
N VAL A 71 -0.96 -17.29 22.11
CA VAL A 71 -0.62 -17.49 23.53
C VAL A 71 -0.03 -18.88 23.69
N TRP A 72 1.06 -18.99 24.44
CA TRP A 72 1.64 -20.28 24.81
C TRP A 72 0.84 -20.89 25.96
N LEU A 73 0.38 -22.12 25.77
CA LEU A 73 -0.42 -22.85 26.74
C LEU A 73 0.23 -24.21 27.08
N PRO A 74 0.09 -24.68 28.32
CA PRO A 74 0.31 -26.09 28.65
C PRO A 74 -0.52 -27.01 27.76
N ARG A 75 -0.04 -28.24 27.55
CA ARG A 75 -0.61 -29.20 26.58
C ARG A 75 -2.12 -29.45 26.73
N ASP A 76 -2.63 -29.39 27.95
CA ASP A 76 -4.03 -29.72 28.27
C ASP A 76 -4.82 -28.50 28.80
N ALA A 77 -4.25 -27.30 28.66
CA ALA A 77 -4.94 -26.07 29.06
C ALA A 77 -5.91 -25.62 27.96
N GLU A 78 -7.08 -25.13 28.38
CA GLU A 78 -8.07 -24.58 27.47
C GLU A 78 -7.53 -23.32 26.76
N THR A 79 -7.90 -23.16 25.48
CA THR A 79 -7.52 -21.97 24.73
C THR A 79 -8.35 -20.77 25.19
N PRO A 80 -7.73 -19.59 25.41
CA PRO A 80 -8.49 -18.40 25.75
C PRO A 80 -9.41 -18.07 24.57
N THR A 81 -10.71 -18.10 24.82
CA THR A 81 -11.69 -17.74 23.80
C THR A 81 -11.76 -16.23 23.70
N GLN A 82 -11.42 -15.69 22.54
CA GLN A 82 -11.64 -14.28 22.23
C GLN A 82 -12.92 -14.11 21.39
N PRO A 83 -13.80 -13.17 21.77
CA PRO A 83 -15.01 -12.89 21.00
C PRO A 83 -14.66 -12.38 19.60
N LYS A 84 -15.58 -12.56 18.65
CA LYS A 84 -15.43 -11.94 17.33
C LYS A 84 -15.60 -10.42 17.47
N PRO A 85 -14.83 -9.61 16.73
CA PRO A 85 -15.03 -8.17 16.70
C PRO A 85 -16.47 -7.86 16.25
N ASP A 86 -17.11 -6.91 16.90
CA ASP A 86 -18.41 -6.42 16.47
C ASP A 86 -18.28 -5.58 15.18
N GLN A 87 -18.99 -6.02 14.14
CA GLN A 87 -19.00 -5.38 12.82
C GLN A 87 -19.60 -3.96 12.87
N HIS A 88 -20.47 -3.68 13.85
CA HIS A 88 -21.14 -2.39 14.03
C HIS A 88 -20.59 -1.56 15.19
N SER A 89 -19.39 -1.91 15.67
CA SER A 89 -18.69 -1.15 16.70
C SER A 89 -18.46 0.31 16.28
N ARG A 90 -18.32 1.19 17.28
CA ARG A 90 -17.96 2.59 17.03
C ARG A 90 -16.64 2.63 16.27
N LYS A 91 -16.60 3.47 15.23
CA LYS A 91 -15.45 3.66 14.37
C LYS A 91 -15.34 5.12 13.95
N HIS A 92 -14.13 5.57 13.65
CA HIS A 92 -13.84 6.91 13.15
C HIS A 92 -13.18 6.79 11.78
N LEU A 93 -13.53 7.71 10.88
CA LEU A 93 -12.83 7.83 9.60
C LEU A 93 -11.69 8.82 9.79
N LEU A 94 -10.46 8.35 9.61
CA LEU A 94 -9.30 9.21 9.49
C LEU A 94 -9.05 9.47 8.01
N SER A 95 -8.90 10.74 7.65
CA SER A 95 -8.49 11.20 6.32
C SER A 95 -7.26 12.07 6.49
N VAL A 96 -6.18 11.73 5.78
CA VAL A 96 -4.87 12.37 5.84
C VAL A 96 -4.53 12.97 4.48
#